data_AF-A0A0K2U727-F1
#
_entry.id   AF-A0A0K2U727-F1
#
_cell.length_a   1.000
_cell.length_b   1.000
_cell.length_c   1.000
_cell.angle_alpha   90.00
_cell.angle_beta   90.00
_cell.angle_gamma   90.00
#
_symmetry.space_group_name_H-M   'P 1'
#
loop_
_entity.id
_entity.type
_entity.pdbx_description
1 polymer ?
#
loop_
_entity_poly.entity_id
_entity_poly.type
_entity_poly.pdbx_seq_one_letter_code
_entity_poly.pdbx_strand_id
1 'polypeptide(L)'
;FTVKINKNPSCESVTTSTRETMSNQETKRIEIAALLQAEVPHNNIKEQVGASLKTIYNISKRLEAGGDLKHSPGAGRKPTVSTR
;
A
#
# COMPACT_ATOMS: atom_id res chain seq x y z
N PHE A 1 -32.28 45.79 10.71
CA PHE A 1 -31.06 45.01 11.04
C PHE A 1 -31.27 43.59 10.55
N THR A 2 -30.69 43.22 9.40
CA THR A 2 -30.94 41.92 8.76
C THR A 2 -29.61 41.22 8.58
N VAL A 3 -29.40 40.13 9.33
CA VAL A 3 -28.20 39.28 9.26
C VAL A 3 -28.33 38.39 8.03
N LYS A 4 -27.46 38.59 7.03
CA LYS A 4 -27.31 37.66 5.90
C LYS A 4 -26.46 36.48 6.35
N ILE A 5 -27.09 35.32 6.53
CA ILE A 5 -26.38 34.06 6.74
C ILE A 5 -25.97 33.54 5.36
N ASN A 6 -24.69 33.68 5.01
CA ASN A 6 -24.12 33.01 3.84
C ASN A 6 -24.05 31.51 4.14
N LYS A 7 -25.04 30.77 3.65
CA LYS A 7 -25.06 29.31 3.68
C LYS A 7 -24.13 28.82 2.56
N ASN A 8 -22.87 28.58 2.90
CA ASN A 8 -21.93 27.88 2.03
C ASN A 8 -22.21 26.37 2.18
N PRO A 9 -22.67 25.63 1.16
CA PRO A 9 -22.69 24.17 1.23
C PRO A 9 -21.29 23.66 0.89
N SER A 10 -20.35 23.80 1.82
CA SER A 10 -19.05 23.14 1.70
C SER A 10 -19.20 21.68 2.14
N CYS A 11 -19.88 20.89 1.31
CA CYS A 11 -19.71 19.45 1.33
C CYS A 11 -18.42 19.15 0.60
N GLU A 12 -17.31 18.96 1.30
CA GLU A 12 -16.19 18.13 0.86
C GLU A 12 -15.21 17.89 2.01
N SER A 13 -15.36 16.69 2.58
CA SER A 13 -14.25 15.81 2.94
C SER A 13 -13.28 16.27 4.04
N VAL A 14 -13.66 15.95 5.27
CA VAL A 14 -12.71 15.57 6.32
C VAL A 14 -11.84 14.42 5.80
N THR A 15 -10.53 14.62 5.66
CA THR A 15 -9.51 13.61 6.01
C THR A 15 -8.10 14.22 5.97
N THR A 16 -7.62 14.59 7.16
CA THR A 16 -6.29 14.23 7.68
C THR A 16 -5.14 14.15 6.67
N SER A 17 -4.58 15.31 6.36
CA SER A 17 -3.13 15.48 6.21
C SER A 17 -2.43 14.95 7.48
N THR A 18 -1.24 14.34 7.35
CA THR A 18 -0.36 13.72 8.39
C THR A 18 -0.23 12.18 8.41
N ARG A 19 -0.36 11.45 7.28
CA ARG A 19 0.17 10.06 7.17
C ARG A 19 0.78 9.74 5.81
N GLU A 20 1.21 10.77 5.08
CA GLU A 20 1.92 10.58 3.82
C GLU A 20 3.36 10.19 4.13
N THR A 21 3.86 9.13 3.49
CA THR A 21 5.17 8.47 3.70
C THR A 21 5.26 7.32 4.71
N MET A 22 4.17 6.58 4.99
CA MET A 22 4.39 5.13 5.06
C MET A 22 4.84 4.72 3.66
N SER A 23 6.08 4.23 3.53
CA SER A 23 6.76 3.93 2.25
C SER A 23 5.75 3.47 1.20
N ASN A 24 5.70 4.14 0.03
CA ASN A 24 4.76 3.82 -1.06
C ASN A 24 4.70 2.31 -1.35
N GLN A 25 5.81 1.59 -1.14
CA GLN A 25 5.88 0.13 -1.27
C GLN A 25 5.13 -0.63 -0.17
N GLU A 26 5.18 -0.18 1.08
CA GLU A 26 4.48 -0.81 2.19
C GLU A 26 2.96 -0.69 2.01
N THR A 27 2.47 0.49 1.64
CA THR A 27 1.05 0.70 1.33
C THR A 27 0.60 -0.21 0.19
N LYS A 28 1.38 -0.31 -0.89
CA LYS A 28 1.09 -1.23 -2.01
C LYS A 28 1.08 -2.70 -1.58
N ARG A 29 1.93 -3.12 -0.65
CA ARG A 29 1.92 -4.51 -0.13
C ARG A 29 0.64 -4.82 0.63
N ILE A 30 0.20 -3.88 1.48
CA ILE A 30 -1.05 -4.01 2.26
C ILE A 30 -2.25 -4.05 1.31
N GLU A 31 -2.27 -3.19 0.30
CA GLU A 31 -3.33 -3.13 -0.71
C GLU A 31 -3.42 -4.43 -1.53
N ILE A 32 -2.28 -4.93 -2.05
CA ILE A 32 -2.22 -6.22 -2.75
C ILE A 32 -2.75 -7.34 -1.86
N ALA A 33 -2.39 -7.35 -0.57
CA ALA A 33 -2.84 -8.38 0.35
C ALA A 33 -4.35 -8.35 0.62
N ALA A 34 -4.93 -7.16 0.73
CA ALA A 34 -6.37 -7.00 0.86
C ALA A 34 -7.11 -7.53 -0.38
N LEU A 35 -6.61 -7.20 -1.58
CA LEU A 35 -7.19 -7.67 -2.85
C LEU A 35 -7.06 -9.19 -3.03
N LEU A 36 -5.95 -9.77 -2.58
CA LEU A 36 -5.76 -11.23 -2.59
C LEU A 36 -6.72 -11.95 -1.63
N GLN A 37 -6.98 -11.38 -0.44
CA GLN A 37 -7.99 -11.92 0.48
C GLN A 37 -9.41 -11.80 -0.07
N ALA A 38 -9.68 -10.82 -0.91
CA ALA A 38 -10.93 -10.67 -1.64
C ALA A 38 -11.02 -11.53 -2.92
N GLU A 39 -10.07 -12.47 -3.12
CA GLU A 39 -10.01 -13.39 -4.28
C GLU A 39 -9.97 -12.68 -5.65
N VAL A 40 -9.45 -11.44 -5.69
CA VAL A 40 -9.34 -10.69 -6.95
C VAL A 40 -8.27 -11.34 -7.84
N PRO A 41 -8.53 -11.53 -9.15
CA PRO A 41 -7.55 -12.11 -10.07
C PRO A 41 -6.26 -11.28 -10.12
N HIS A 42 -5.10 -11.96 -10.17
CA HIS A 42 -3.79 -11.31 -10.16
C HIS A 42 -3.59 -10.26 -11.27
N ASN A 43 -4.20 -10.48 -12.45
CA ASN A 43 -4.12 -9.53 -13.56
C ASN A 43 -4.82 -8.21 -13.22
N ASN A 44 -5.97 -8.27 -12.56
CA ASN A 44 -6.72 -7.08 -12.13
C ASN A 44 -5.96 -6.34 -11.02
N ILE A 45 -5.36 -7.07 -10.07
CA ILE A 45 -4.52 -6.47 -9.02
C ILE A 45 -3.31 -5.74 -9.63
N LYS A 46 -2.68 -6.33 -10.65
CA LYS A 46 -1.58 -5.69 -11.39
C LYS A 46 -2.02 -4.36 -11.99
N GLU A 47 -3.18 -4.33 -12.63
CA GLU A 47 -3.72 -3.12 -13.27
C GLU A 47 -4.09 -2.04 -12.23
N GLN A 48 -4.67 -2.43 -11.09
CA GLN A 48 -5.07 -1.50 -10.03
C GLN A 48 -3.88 -0.90 -9.27
N VAL A 49 -2.95 -1.75 -8.83
CA VAL A 49 -1.85 -1.33 -7.92
C VAL A 49 -0.58 -0.92 -8.70
N GLY A 50 -0.50 -1.26 -9.99
CA GLY A 50 0.69 -1.05 -10.82
C GLY A 50 1.89 -1.87 -10.34
N ALA A 51 1.66 -3.05 -9.79
CA ALA A 51 2.69 -3.94 -9.27
C ALA A 51 2.99 -5.10 -10.25
N SER A 52 4.22 -5.61 -10.25
CA SER A 52 4.55 -6.77 -11.08
C SER A 52 3.84 -8.03 -10.61
N LEU A 53 3.49 -8.94 -11.53
CA LEU A 53 2.91 -10.25 -11.17
C LEU A 53 3.82 -11.05 -10.22
N LYS A 54 5.14 -10.93 -10.37
CA LYS A 54 6.12 -11.55 -9.46
C LYS A 54 5.97 -11.02 -8.03
N THR A 55 5.75 -9.71 -7.88
CA THR A 55 5.51 -9.09 -6.57
C THR A 55 4.22 -9.62 -5.95
N ILE A 56 3.14 -9.66 -6.73
CA ILE A 56 1.83 -10.15 -6.27
C ILE A 56 1.92 -11.61 -5.84
N TYR A 57 2.57 -12.46 -6.64
CA TYR A 57 2.81 -13.86 -6.32
C TYR A 57 3.61 -14.05 -5.02
N ASN A 58 4.69 -13.28 -4.86
CA ASN A 58 5.51 -13.35 -3.64
C ASN A 58 4.72 -12.93 -2.38
N ILE A 59 3.79 -11.98 -2.51
CA ILE A 59 2.91 -11.56 -1.41
C ILE A 59 1.88 -12.64 -1.11
N SER A 60 1.24 -13.21 -2.14
CA SER A 60 0.32 -14.34 -2.01
C SER A 60 0.97 -15.52 -1.28
N LYS A 61 2.19 -15.92 -1.67
CA LYS A 61 2.91 -17.01 -0.98
C LYS A 61 3.27 -16.71 0.47
N ARG A 62 3.49 -15.44 0.83
CA ARG A 62 3.70 -15.07 2.23
C ARG A 62 2.41 -15.12 3.04
N LEU A 63 1.30 -14.69 2.45
CA LEU A 63 -0.01 -14.78 3.08
C LEU A 63 -0.39 -16.23 3.36
N GLU A 64 -0.18 -17.13 2.39
CA GLU A 64 -0.39 -18.58 2.58
C GLU A 64 0.47 -19.13 3.74
N ALA A 65 1.69 -18.62 3.92
CA ALA A 65 2.60 -19.03 4.99
C ALA A 65 2.34 -18.34 6.34
N GLY A 66 1.34 -17.45 6.44
CA GLY A 66 1.11 -16.64 7.64
C GLY A 66 2.21 -15.60 7.93
N GLY A 67 3.01 -15.25 6.93
CA GLY A 67 4.16 -14.36 7.06
C GLY A 67 3.79 -12.88 7.14
N ASP A 68 4.62 -12.10 7.85
CA ASP A 68 4.45 -10.65 7.96
C ASP A 68 4.75 -9.94 6.62
N LEU A 69 3.85 -9.03 6.24
CA LEU A 69 3.95 -8.22 5.02
C LEU A 69 4.78 -6.96 5.23
N LYS A 70 5.00 -6.56 6.49
CA LYS A 70 5.66 -5.30 6.81
C LYS A 70 7.15 -5.32 6.51
N HIS A 71 7.74 -6.50 6.40
CA HIS A 71 9.15 -6.68 6.13
C HIS A 71 9.34 -7.51 4.85
N SER A 72 9.72 -6.83 3.77
CA SER A 72 10.49 -7.55 2.74
C SER A 72 11.82 -7.94 3.39
N PRO A 73 12.24 -9.22 3.39
CA PRO A 73 13.64 -9.53 3.54
C PRO A 73 14.31 -8.74 2.44
N GLY A 74 15.11 -7.74 2.82
CA GLY A 74 15.97 -7.06 1.88
C GLY A 74 16.67 -8.16 1.11
N ALA A 75 16.46 -8.20 -0.22
CA ALA A 75 17.16 -9.14 -1.08
C ALA A 75 18.62 -9.11 -0.65
N GLY A 76 19.12 -10.23 -0.13
CA GLY A 76 20.35 -10.30 0.64
C GLY A 76 21.47 -9.58 -0.07
N ARG A 77 21.66 -8.29 0.25
CA ARG A 77 22.86 -7.57 -0.09
C ARG A 77 23.88 -8.21 0.82
N LYS A 78 24.71 -9.10 0.26
CA LYS A 78 25.93 -9.52 0.94
C LYS A 78 26.57 -8.25 1.49
N PRO A 79 26.89 -8.17 2.80
CA PRO A 79 27.71 -7.07 3.26
C PRO A 79 28.98 -7.10 2.40
N THR A 80 29.20 -6.05 1.62
CA THR A 80 30.47 -5.85 0.94
C THR A 80 31.48 -5.61 2.06
N VAL A 81 32.10 -6.68 2.55
CA VAL A 81 33.22 -6.59 3.47
C VAL A 81 34.36 -6.02 2.65
N SER A 82 34.57 -4.71 2.75
CA SER A 82 35.76 -4.04 2.26
C SER A 82 36.91 -4.40 3.18
N THR A 83 37.65 -5.46 2.86
CA THR A 83 38.91 -5.76 3.54
C THR A 83 39.94 -4.73 3.10
N ARG A 84 40.45 -3.93 4.04
CA ARG A 84 41.64 -3.10 3.86
C ARG A 84 42.83 -3.79 4.52
#